data_AF-A0A679FW38-F1
#
_entry.id   AF-A0A679FW38-F1
#
_cell.length_a   1.000
_cell.length_b   1.000
_cell.length_c   1.000
_cell.angle_alpha   90.00
_cell.angle_beta   90.00
_cell.angle_gamma   90.00
#
_symmetry.space_group_name_H-M   'P 1'
#
loop_
_entity.id
_entity.type
_entity.pdbx_description
1 polymer ?
#
loop_
_entity_poly.entity_id
_entity_poly.type
_entity_poly.pdbx_seq_one_letter_code
_entity_poly.pdbx_strand_id
1 'polypeptide(L)'
;MTLLFAFLTLLVGFFLTRNVLNFLFSLENYRIHKKRLKQLRFQQRREKEWEDFIDQVTQPIIRHVLSRWKPKGLDELEMDLRMAKWDRYFSPKQYIAMRWLLKALGLVLFLLLSSQSMFFALLWGGALFFGMDFLFRNSVKNRKERLLQEFPDFIRITEGYVMADFPIPQAVEHAIPYVGEEWKPILQKFVVDCEIKGVDEALEGLKQEVDLFEVREFVALMRLVLEQGGDVKQGFSEQAEKIRQLINDLMAIKVGRRQMMAMALQAPLLICILVVVGLPTVSSMLNMNTM
;
A
#
# COMPACT_ATOMS: atom_id res chain seq x y z
N MET A 1 2.50 -41.75 8.64
CA MET A 1 2.20 -40.38 9.10
C MET A 1 3.46 -39.54 9.28
N THR A 2 4.43 -39.97 10.09
CA THR A 2 5.71 -39.26 10.30
C THR A 2 6.52 -39.03 9.01
N LEU A 3 6.62 -40.03 8.13
CA LEU A 3 7.30 -39.91 6.83
C LEU A 3 6.62 -38.92 5.87
N LEU A 4 5.28 -38.85 5.91
CA LEU A 4 4.51 -37.94 5.06
C LEU A 4 4.64 -36.50 5.54
N PHE A 5 4.70 -36.30 6.86
CA PHE A 5 4.99 -35.00 7.48
C PHE A 5 6.42 -34.53 7.19
N ALA A 6 7.41 -35.43 7.31
CA ALA A 6 8.80 -35.13 6.97
C ALA A 6 8.97 -34.77 5.49
N PHE A 7 8.26 -35.45 4.59
CA PHE A 7 8.27 -35.11 3.17
C PHE A 7 7.66 -33.72 2.90
N LEU A 8 6.55 -33.40 3.56
CA LEU A 8 5.86 -32.12 3.38
C LEU A 8 6.69 -30.93 3.92
N THR A 9 7.37 -31.10 5.06
CA THR A 9 8.25 -30.06 5.61
C THR A 9 9.49 -29.85 4.75
N LEU A 10 10.07 -30.92 4.20
CA LEU A 10 11.21 -30.83 3.28
C LEU A 10 10.83 -30.14 1.97
N LEU A 11 9.64 -30.43 1.45
CA LEU A 11 9.10 -29.84 0.23
C LEU A 11 8.82 -28.33 0.41
N VAL A 12 8.23 -27.95 1.55
CA VAL A 12 8.00 -26.53 1.90
C VAL A 12 9.32 -25.80 2.14
N GLY A 13 10.27 -26.41 2.86
CA GLY A 13 11.60 -25.84 3.10
C GLY A 13 12.38 -25.61 1.81
N PHE A 14 12.31 -26.54 0.86
CA PHE A 14 12.92 -26.41 -0.46
C PHE A 14 12.31 -25.26 -1.27
N PHE A 15 10.99 -25.10 -1.25
CA PHE A 15 10.34 -23.98 -1.94
C PHE A 15 10.68 -22.61 -1.33
N LEU A 16 10.76 -22.52 0.00
CA LEU A 16 11.13 -21.29 0.69
C LEU A 16 12.57 -20.89 0.42
N THR A 17 13.51 -21.82 0.56
CA THR A 17 14.94 -21.58 0.26
C THR A 17 15.16 -21.20 -1.20
N ARG A 18 14.49 -21.87 -2.14
CA ARG A 18 14.56 -21.52 -3.57
C ARG A 18 14.00 -20.12 -3.85
N ASN A 19 12.88 -19.74 -3.23
CA ASN A 19 12.31 -18.40 -3.41
C ASN A 19 13.19 -17.31 -2.81
N VAL A 20 13.75 -17.53 -1.61
CA VAL A 20 14.67 -16.59 -0.95
C VAL A 20 15.97 -16.45 -1.75
N LEU A 21 16.53 -17.53 -2.29
CA LEU A 21 17.71 -17.50 -3.15
C LEU A 21 17.42 -16.79 -4.48
N ASN A 22 16.30 -17.08 -5.14
CA ASN A 22 15.92 -16.39 -6.37
C ASN A 22 15.69 -14.89 -6.14
N PHE A 23 15.15 -14.51 -4.97
CA PHE A 23 14.97 -13.12 -4.59
C PHE A 23 16.33 -12.42 -4.37
N LEU A 24 17.22 -13.05 -3.60
CA LEU A 24 18.58 -12.55 -3.32
C LEU A 24 19.47 -12.46 -4.56
N PHE A 25 19.33 -13.39 -5.51
CA PHE A 25 20.13 -13.42 -6.75
C PHE A 25 19.47 -12.73 -7.95
N SER A 26 18.34 -12.02 -7.76
CA SER A 26 17.69 -11.28 -8.86
C SER A 26 18.28 -9.89 -9.14
N LEU A 27 19.35 -9.50 -8.44
CA LEU A 27 19.90 -8.14 -8.45
C LEU A 27 21.23 -7.95 -9.20
N GLU A 28 21.54 -8.73 -10.23
CA GLU A 28 22.75 -8.44 -11.03
C GLU A 28 22.60 -8.62 -12.58
N ASN A 29 22.70 -7.46 -13.24
CA ASN A 29 23.15 -7.16 -14.62
C ASN A 29 22.35 -7.48 -15.90
N TYR A 30 21.75 -6.40 -16.44
CA TYR A 30 22.16 -5.68 -17.66
C TYR A 30 22.30 -6.43 -19.01
N ARG A 31 21.20 -7.04 -19.49
CA ARG A 31 20.90 -7.23 -20.94
C ARG A 31 19.43 -6.94 -21.23
N ILE A 32 19.01 -5.73 -20.88
CA ILE A 32 17.64 -5.42 -20.46
C ILE A 32 16.68 -5.08 -21.61
N HIS A 33 17.13 -4.68 -22.81
CA HIS A 33 16.20 -4.20 -23.84
C HIS A 33 15.63 -5.30 -24.76
N LYS A 34 16.43 -6.26 -25.21
CA LYS A 34 15.99 -7.35 -26.10
C LYS A 34 15.20 -8.45 -25.36
N LYS A 35 15.43 -8.58 -24.04
CA LYS A 35 14.63 -9.44 -23.15
C LYS A 35 13.29 -8.79 -22.77
N ARG A 36 13.16 -7.46 -22.69
CA ARG A 36 11.90 -6.77 -22.36
C ARG A 36 10.77 -7.08 -23.33
N LEU A 37 11.00 -7.11 -24.65
CA LEU A 37 9.93 -7.43 -25.62
C LEU A 37 9.48 -8.90 -25.56
N LYS A 38 10.40 -9.84 -25.30
CA LYS A 38 10.01 -11.24 -25.01
C LYS A 38 9.34 -11.35 -23.64
N GLN A 39 9.83 -10.63 -22.62
CA GLN A 39 9.24 -10.58 -21.28
C GLN A 39 7.85 -9.97 -21.29
N LEU A 40 7.54 -8.99 -22.12
CA LEU A 40 6.19 -8.44 -22.25
C LEU A 40 5.20 -9.49 -22.79
N ARG A 41 5.57 -10.25 -23.84
CA ARG A 41 4.73 -11.37 -24.32
C ARG A 41 4.63 -12.52 -23.31
N PHE A 42 5.71 -12.85 -22.60
CA PHE A 42 5.71 -13.86 -21.55
C PHE A 42 4.95 -13.42 -20.29
N GLN A 43 5.03 -12.15 -19.90
CA GLN A 43 4.27 -11.56 -18.79
C GLN A 43 2.80 -11.54 -19.13
N GLN A 44 2.42 -11.06 -20.31
CA GLN A 44 1.02 -11.01 -20.73
C GLN A 44 0.40 -12.42 -20.83
N ARG A 45 1.16 -13.42 -21.30
CA ARG A 45 0.72 -14.82 -21.28
C ARG A 45 0.57 -15.37 -19.86
N ARG A 46 1.52 -15.05 -18.97
CA ARG A 46 1.53 -15.52 -17.58
C ARG A 46 0.45 -14.85 -16.74
N GLU A 47 0.20 -13.56 -16.94
CA GLU A 47 -0.90 -12.81 -16.33
C GLU A 47 -2.24 -13.46 -16.67
N LYS A 48 -2.45 -13.78 -17.95
CA LYS A 48 -3.65 -14.50 -18.40
C LYS A 48 -3.79 -15.90 -17.78
N GLU A 49 -2.71 -16.66 -17.69
CA GLU A 49 -2.71 -17.97 -17.01
C GLU A 49 -3.08 -17.85 -15.51
N TRP A 50 -2.63 -16.78 -14.84
CA TRP A 50 -2.98 -16.51 -13.44
C TRP A 50 -4.44 -16.08 -13.28
N GLU A 51 -4.94 -15.21 -14.16
CA GLU A 51 -6.34 -14.81 -14.20
C GLU A 51 -7.25 -16.03 -14.39
N ASP A 52 -6.94 -16.89 -15.37
CA ASP A 52 -7.70 -18.11 -15.66
C ASP A 52 -7.71 -19.07 -14.45
N PHE A 53 -6.57 -19.20 -13.75
CA PHE A 53 -6.47 -20.01 -12.54
C PHE A 53 -7.31 -19.44 -11.38
N ILE A 54 -7.22 -18.13 -11.14
CA ILE A 54 -8.01 -17.45 -10.11
C ILE A 54 -9.49 -17.63 -10.42
N ASP A 55 -9.90 -17.47 -11.68
CA ASP A 55 -11.28 -17.70 -12.10
C ASP A 55 -11.72 -19.14 -11.85
N GLN A 56 -10.94 -20.12 -12.29
CA GLN A 56 -11.28 -21.52 -12.10
C GLN A 56 -11.49 -21.89 -10.62
N VAL A 57 -10.64 -21.36 -9.74
CA VAL A 57 -10.70 -21.62 -8.29
C VAL A 57 -11.83 -20.85 -7.60
N THR A 58 -12.11 -19.61 -8.03
CA THR A 58 -13.10 -18.73 -7.36
C THR A 58 -14.52 -18.89 -7.89
N GLN A 59 -14.70 -19.28 -9.16
CA GLN A 59 -16.01 -19.43 -9.81
C GLN A 59 -17.02 -20.30 -9.03
N PRO A 60 -16.64 -21.45 -8.44
CA PRO A 60 -17.57 -22.26 -7.66
C PRO A 60 -18.16 -21.50 -6.47
N ILE A 61 -17.32 -20.72 -5.76
CA ILE A 61 -17.74 -19.91 -4.61
C ILE A 61 -18.59 -18.73 -5.08
N ILE A 62 -18.19 -18.08 -6.17
CA ILE A 62 -18.95 -16.95 -6.73
C ILE A 62 -20.36 -17.40 -7.11
N ARG A 63 -20.49 -18.53 -7.80
CA ARG A 63 -21.79 -19.04 -8.27
C ARG A 63 -22.69 -19.56 -7.16
N HIS A 64 -22.14 -20.20 -6.12
CA HIS A 64 -22.96 -20.84 -5.08
C HIS A 64 -23.16 -19.97 -3.84
N VAL A 65 -22.14 -19.21 -3.42
CA VAL A 65 -22.15 -18.44 -2.17
C VAL A 65 -22.52 -16.98 -2.43
N LEU A 66 -21.79 -16.32 -3.33
CA LEU A 66 -21.99 -14.88 -3.62
C LEU A 66 -23.26 -14.59 -4.45
N SER A 67 -23.84 -15.59 -5.12
CA SER A 67 -25.13 -15.42 -5.80
C SER A 67 -26.28 -15.20 -4.82
N ARG A 68 -26.19 -15.77 -3.62
CA ARG A 68 -27.21 -15.66 -2.55
C ARG A 68 -26.95 -14.52 -1.59
N TRP A 69 -25.72 -14.01 -1.53
CA TRP A 69 -25.33 -12.92 -0.64
C TRP A 69 -24.65 -11.80 -1.42
N LYS A 70 -25.29 -10.62 -1.45
CA LYS A 70 -24.67 -9.41 -2.01
C LYS A 70 -23.77 -8.77 -0.94
N PRO A 71 -22.43 -8.85 -1.06
CA PRO A 71 -21.54 -8.20 -0.13
C PRO A 71 -21.73 -6.67 -0.23
N LYS A 72 -21.75 -6.00 0.92
CA LYS A 72 -21.73 -4.53 1.01
C LYS A 72 -20.28 -4.04 0.80
N GLY A 73 -20.11 -2.81 0.31
CA GLY A 73 -18.79 -2.17 0.16
C GLY A 73 -17.98 -2.68 -1.02
N LEU A 74 -18.62 -3.12 -2.11
CA LEU A 74 -17.91 -3.55 -3.31
C LEU A 74 -17.15 -2.40 -3.96
N ASP A 75 -17.72 -1.19 -3.95
CA ASP A 75 -17.11 -0.01 -4.57
C ASP A 75 -15.85 0.44 -3.82
N GLU A 76 -15.90 0.45 -2.48
CA GLU A 76 -14.72 0.72 -1.64
C GLU A 76 -13.62 -0.32 -1.86
N LEU A 77 -13.99 -1.59 -1.93
CA LEU A 77 -13.03 -2.67 -2.21
C LEU A 77 -12.42 -2.55 -3.61
N GLU A 78 -13.22 -2.13 -4.60
CA GLU A 78 -12.73 -1.87 -5.95
C GLU A 78 -11.71 -0.74 -5.96
N MET A 79 -12.00 0.37 -5.26
CA MET A 79 -11.04 1.46 -5.09
C MET A 79 -9.76 0.98 -4.42
N ASP A 80 -9.84 0.22 -3.32
CA ASP A 80 -8.66 -0.31 -2.64
C ASP A 80 -7.89 -1.31 -3.52
N LEU A 81 -8.56 -2.11 -4.36
CA LEU A 81 -7.92 -3.02 -5.31
C LEU A 81 -7.15 -2.25 -6.40
N ARG A 82 -7.76 -1.21 -6.97
CA ARG A 82 -7.08 -0.30 -7.92
C ARG A 82 -5.91 0.39 -7.25
N MET A 83 -6.09 0.82 -6.00
CA MET A 83 -5.03 1.41 -5.20
C MET A 83 -3.92 0.39 -4.90
N ALA A 84 -4.19 -0.90 -4.75
CA ALA A 84 -3.14 -1.90 -4.61
C ALA A 84 -2.49 -2.34 -5.94
N LYS A 85 -3.04 -1.94 -7.11
CA LYS A 85 -2.77 -2.54 -8.44
C LYS A 85 -3.12 -4.04 -8.50
N TRP A 86 -4.07 -4.48 -7.68
CA TRP A 86 -4.56 -5.85 -7.64
C TRP A 86 -5.79 -6.07 -8.51
N ASP A 87 -6.39 -4.97 -9.00
CA ASP A 87 -7.49 -4.92 -9.96
C ASP A 87 -7.20 -5.69 -11.25
N ARG A 88 -5.93 -5.78 -11.66
CA ARG A 88 -5.49 -6.60 -12.80
C ARG A 88 -5.73 -8.10 -12.60
N TYR A 89 -5.63 -8.58 -11.37
CA TYR A 89 -5.70 -10.02 -11.06
C TYR A 89 -7.02 -10.42 -10.40
N PHE A 90 -7.66 -9.48 -9.70
CA PHE A 90 -8.85 -9.74 -8.91
C PHE A 90 -9.92 -8.69 -9.18
N SER A 91 -11.07 -9.13 -9.63
CA SER A 91 -12.32 -8.42 -9.41
C SER A 91 -12.69 -8.43 -7.92
N PRO A 92 -13.48 -7.45 -7.43
CA PRO A 92 -13.93 -7.41 -6.03
C PRO A 92 -14.58 -8.72 -5.56
N LYS A 93 -15.35 -9.37 -6.43
CA LYS A 93 -16.00 -10.66 -6.12
C LYS A 93 -15.01 -11.82 -6.06
N GLN A 94 -14.03 -11.88 -6.98
CA GLN A 94 -12.97 -12.88 -6.95
C GLN A 94 -12.08 -12.71 -5.71
N TYR A 95 -11.74 -11.48 -5.32
CA TYR A 95 -10.99 -11.21 -4.10
C TYR A 95 -11.72 -11.74 -2.87
N ILE A 96 -13.02 -11.43 -2.73
CA ILE A 96 -13.84 -11.94 -1.62
C ILE A 96 -13.87 -13.47 -1.65
N ALA A 97 -14.15 -14.08 -2.81
CA ALA A 97 -14.20 -15.53 -2.94
C ALA A 97 -12.85 -16.20 -2.53
N MET A 98 -11.74 -15.66 -3.01
CA MET A 98 -10.39 -16.13 -2.69
C MET A 98 -10.09 -15.98 -1.19
N ARG A 99 -10.45 -14.84 -0.59
CA ARG A 99 -10.30 -14.60 0.85
C ARG A 99 -11.05 -15.64 1.67
N TRP A 100 -12.29 -15.96 1.28
CA TRP A 100 -13.10 -16.96 1.98
C TRP A 100 -12.52 -18.37 1.79
N LEU A 101 -12.06 -18.70 0.59
CA LEU A 101 -11.39 -19.98 0.31
C LEU A 101 -10.14 -20.16 1.16
N LEU A 102 -9.30 -19.14 1.25
CA LEU A 102 -8.09 -19.15 2.09
C LEU A 102 -8.42 -19.29 3.58
N LYS A 103 -9.48 -18.64 4.06
CA LYS A 103 -9.94 -18.79 5.46
C LYS A 103 -10.47 -20.19 5.74
N ALA A 104 -11.26 -20.76 4.83
CA ALA A 104 -11.74 -22.13 4.95
C ALA A 104 -10.58 -23.13 4.92
N LEU A 105 -9.64 -22.97 3.99
CA LEU A 105 -8.45 -23.81 3.89
C LEU A 105 -7.56 -23.68 5.13
N GLY A 106 -7.37 -22.46 5.63
CA GLY A 106 -6.64 -22.19 6.87
C GLY A 106 -7.28 -22.86 8.09
N LEU A 107 -8.62 -22.86 8.18
CA LEU A 107 -9.35 -23.56 9.24
C LEU A 107 -9.20 -25.09 9.14
N VAL A 108 -9.33 -25.66 7.94
CA VAL A 108 -9.14 -27.09 7.71
C VAL A 108 -7.72 -27.51 8.08
N LEU A 109 -6.71 -26.75 7.63
CA LEU A 109 -5.31 -27.03 7.98
C LEU A 109 -5.05 -26.88 9.48
N PHE A 110 -5.67 -25.90 10.14
CA PHE A 110 -5.59 -25.74 11.59
C PHE A 110 -6.13 -26.99 12.31
N LEU A 111 -7.30 -27.50 11.91
CA LEU A 111 -7.90 -28.70 12.52
C LEU A 111 -7.10 -29.98 12.24
N LEU A 112 -6.52 -30.12 11.04
CA LEU A 112 -5.70 -31.28 10.70
C LEU A 112 -4.35 -31.28 11.43
N LEU A 113 -3.71 -30.12 11.55
CA LEU A 113 -2.40 -29.99 12.18
C LEU A 113 -2.49 -29.92 13.71
N SER A 114 -3.61 -29.48 14.29
CA SER A 114 -3.76 -29.36 15.75
C SER A 114 -3.61 -30.70 16.47
N SER A 115 -4.00 -31.80 15.81
CA SER A 115 -3.79 -33.16 16.32
C SER A 115 -2.32 -33.58 16.38
N GLN A 116 -1.44 -32.96 15.60
CA GLN A 116 -0.01 -33.32 15.52
C GLN A 116 0.87 -32.31 16.28
N SER A 117 0.64 -31.02 16.05
CA SER A 117 1.37 -29.93 16.69
C SER A 117 0.58 -28.63 16.65
N MET A 118 0.23 -28.12 17.84
CA MET A 118 -0.50 -26.86 17.99
C MET A 118 0.26 -25.67 17.41
N PHE A 119 1.59 -25.64 17.53
CA PHE A 119 2.42 -24.56 16.99
C PHE A 119 2.34 -24.48 15.45
N PHE A 120 2.50 -25.62 14.76
CA PHE A 120 2.41 -25.64 13.30
C PHE A 120 0.99 -25.34 12.80
N ALA A 121 -0.03 -25.81 13.52
CA ALA A 121 -1.42 -25.49 13.23
C ALA A 121 -1.66 -23.97 13.27
N LEU A 122 -1.18 -23.31 14.34
CA LEU A 122 -1.36 -21.88 14.54
C LEU A 122 -0.57 -21.06 13.52
N LEU A 123 0.66 -21.48 13.20
CA LEU A 123 1.50 -20.84 12.20
C LEU A 123 0.87 -20.91 10.80
N TRP A 124 0.56 -22.11 10.30
CA TRP A 124 0.05 -22.27 8.92
C TRP A 124 -1.42 -21.90 8.78
N GLY A 125 -2.25 -22.28 9.75
CA GLY A 125 -3.66 -21.89 9.79
C GLY A 125 -3.80 -20.38 9.92
N GLY A 126 -3.06 -19.75 10.83
CA GLY A 126 -3.04 -18.29 11.00
C GLY A 126 -2.50 -17.56 9.76
N ALA A 127 -1.40 -18.04 9.17
CA ALA A 127 -0.83 -17.44 7.96
C ALA A 127 -1.81 -17.45 6.78
N LEU A 128 -2.54 -18.54 6.54
CA LEU A 128 -3.53 -18.58 5.46
C LEU A 128 -4.78 -17.77 5.79
N PHE A 129 -5.21 -17.78 7.05
CA PHE A 129 -6.41 -17.08 7.48
C PHE A 129 -6.26 -15.55 7.44
N PHE A 130 -5.10 -15.03 7.84
CA PHE A 130 -4.84 -13.58 7.91
C PHE A 130 -3.89 -13.05 6.84
N GLY A 131 -3.11 -13.90 6.18
CA GLY A 131 -2.02 -13.48 5.30
C GLY A 131 -2.50 -12.64 4.12
N MET A 132 -3.58 -13.03 3.45
CA MET A 132 -4.12 -12.27 2.32
C MET A 132 -4.60 -10.88 2.74
N ASP A 133 -5.38 -10.80 3.82
CA ASP A 133 -5.90 -9.54 4.36
C ASP A 133 -4.75 -8.62 4.82
N PHE A 134 -3.71 -9.20 5.43
CA PHE A 134 -2.51 -8.46 5.85
C PHE A 134 -1.74 -7.92 4.66
N LEU A 135 -1.44 -8.76 3.66
CA LEU A 135 -0.72 -8.36 2.45
C LEU A 135 -1.46 -7.27 1.68
N PHE A 136 -2.77 -7.45 1.47
CA PHE A 136 -3.61 -6.48 0.77
C PHE A 136 -3.61 -5.13 1.48
N ARG A 137 -3.92 -5.10 2.79
CA ARG A 137 -3.94 -3.86 3.58
C ARG A 137 -2.57 -3.18 3.61
N ASN A 138 -1.50 -3.96 3.72
CA ASN A 138 -0.14 -3.44 3.69
C ASN A 138 0.20 -2.84 2.32
N SER A 139 -0.17 -3.49 1.21
CA SER A 139 0.00 -2.97 -0.15
C SER A 139 -0.74 -1.65 -0.35
N VAL A 140 -2.02 -1.57 0.02
CA VAL A 140 -2.81 -0.33 -0.05
C VAL A 140 -2.16 0.78 0.78
N LYS A 141 -1.85 0.48 2.05
CA LYS A 141 -1.24 1.45 2.97
C LYS A 141 0.10 1.96 2.47
N ASN A 142 0.99 1.08 2.01
CA ASN A 142 2.32 1.46 1.55
C ASN A 142 2.24 2.32 0.29
N ARG A 143 1.33 2.02 -0.64
CA ARG A 143 1.15 2.86 -1.82
C ARG A 143 0.52 4.21 -1.47
N LYS A 144 -0.50 4.24 -0.60
CA LYS A 144 -1.10 5.49 -0.10
C LYS A 144 -0.03 6.38 0.55
N GLU A 145 0.84 5.79 1.35
CA GLU A 145 1.96 6.51 1.98
C GLU A 145 2.97 7.07 0.96
N ARG A 146 3.34 6.29 -0.06
CA ARG A 146 4.24 6.77 -1.12
C ARG A 146 3.64 7.91 -1.94
N LEU A 147 2.40 7.74 -2.40
CA LEU A 147 1.71 8.78 -3.15
C LEU A 147 1.59 10.07 -2.32
N LEU A 148 1.24 9.96 -1.04
CA LEU A 148 1.14 11.11 -0.13
C LEU A 148 2.49 11.82 0.08
N GLN A 149 3.59 11.07 0.18
CA GLN A 149 4.94 11.63 0.34
C GLN A 149 5.39 12.39 -0.92
N GLU A 150 5.04 11.89 -2.10
CA GLU A 150 5.43 12.48 -3.39
C GLU A 150 4.48 13.61 -3.84
N PHE A 151 3.29 13.71 -3.24
CA PHE A 151 2.26 14.66 -3.64
C PHE A 151 2.66 16.15 -3.50
N PRO A 152 3.34 16.60 -2.42
CA PRO A 152 3.80 17.99 -2.30
C PRO A 152 4.74 18.42 -3.43
N ASP A 153 5.65 17.53 -3.84
CA ASP A 153 6.60 17.79 -4.91
C ASP A 153 5.89 17.89 -6.26
N PHE A 154 4.96 16.97 -6.55
CA PHE A 154 4.10 17.05 -7.72
C PHE A 154 3.40 18.41 -7.81
N ILE A 155 2.76 18.83 -6.71
CA ILE A 155 2.02 20.10 -6.65
C ILE A 155 2.95 21.29 -6.85
N ARG A 156 4.17 21.25 -6.29
CA ARG A 156 5.19 22.30 -6.44
C ARG A 156 5.74 22.46 -7.83
N ILE A 157 6.02 21.35 -8.49
CA ILE A 157 6.53 21.39 -9.86
C ILE A 157 5.42 21.90 -10.78
N THR A 158 4.19 21.39 -10.61
CA THR A 158 3.03 21.80 -11.41
C THR A 158 2.70 23.28 -11.20
N GLU A 159 2.70 23.77 -9.95
CA GLU A 159 2.51 25.18 -9.62
C GLU A 159 3.52 26.06 -10.35
N GLY A 160 4.80 25.69 -10.37
CA GLY A 160 5.84 26.43 -11.08
C GLY A 160 5.55 26.60 -12.58
N TYR A 161 5.04 25.56 -13.24
CA TYR A 161 4.63 25.63 -14.64
C TYR A 161 3.34 26.43 -14.85
N VAL A 162 2.34 26.28 -13.97
CA VAL A 162 1.10 27.07 -14.03
C VAL A 162 1.40 28.58 -13.87
N MET A 163 2.32 28.93 -12.97
CA MET A 163 2.79 30.32 -12.80
C MET A 163 3.43 30.88 -14.06
N ALA A 164 4.12 30.03 -14.82
CA ALA A 164 4.75 30.34 -16.10
C ALA A 164 3.77 30.32 -17.30
N ASP A 165 2.46 30.48 -17.05
CA ASP A 165 1.40 30.53 -18.08
C ASP A 165 1.15 29.22 -18.83
N PHE A 166 1.66 28.08 -18.35
CA PHE A 166 1.31 26.79 -18.95
C PHE A 166 -0.13 26.40 -18.57
N PRO A 167 -0.96 25.95 -19.54
CA PRO A 167 -2.23 25.29 -19.25
C PRO A 167 -2.03 24.10 -18.32
N ILE A 168 -3.00 23.82 -17.43
CA ILE A 168 -2.93 22.72 -16.44
C ILE A 168 -2.48 21.39 -17.06
N PRO A 169 -3.01 20.92 -18.21
CA PRO A 169 -2.57 19.65 -18.80
C PRO A 169 -1.07 19.65 -19.15
N GLN A 170 -0.56 20.75 -19.73
CA GLN A 170 0.85 20.89 -20.09
C GLN A 170 1.74 21.04 -18.86
N ALA A 171 1.28 21.77 -17.84
CA ALA A 171 1.99 21.90 -16.57
C ALA A 171 2.16 20.54 -15.89
N VAL A 172 1.11 19.71 -15.89
CA VAL A 172 1.18 18.33 -15.36
C VAL A 172 2.07 17.46 -16.25
N GLU A 173 1.99 17.56 -17.57
CA GLU A 173 2.85 16.82 -18.49
C GLU A 173 4.34 17.07 -18.22
N HIS A 174 4.72 18.33 -18.03
CA HIS A 174 6.09 18.71 -17.69
C HIS A 174 6.52 18.30 -16.28
N ALA A 175 5.58 18.05 -15.36
CA ALA A 175 5.87 17.54 -14.02
C ALA A 175 6.16 16.02 -13.99
N ILE A 176 5.62 15.24 -14.94
CA ILE A 176 5.73 13.76 -14.98
C ILE A 176 7.17 13.23 -14.83
N PRO A 177 8.21 13.80 -15.48
CA PRO A 177 9.58 13.30 -15.36
C PRO A 177 10.17 13.39 -13.94
N TYR A 178 9.66 14.31 -13.13
CA TYR A 178 10.22 14.69 -11.83
C TYR A 178 9.47 14.09 -10.63
N VAL A 179 8.29 13.51 -10.86
CA VAL A 179 7.52 12.81 -9.81
C VAL A 179 7.96 11.36 -9.67
N GLY A 180 7.61 10.73 -8.54
CA GLY A 180 7.93 9.32 -8.32
C GLY A 180 7.17 8.36 -9.24
N GLU A 181 7.68 7.13 -9.33
CA GLU A 181 7.20 6.09 -10.26
C GLU A 181 5.72 5.72 -10.07
N GLU A 182 5.18 5.93 -8.87
CA GLU A 182 3.77 5.64 -8.58
C GLU A 182 2.81 6.70 -9.16
N TRP A 183 3.25 7.97 -9.22
CA TRP A 183 2.48 9.07 -9.79
C TRP A 183 2.52 9.11 -11.31
N LYS A 184 3.64 8.74 -11.94
CA LYS A 184 3.81 8.79 -13.41
C LYS A 184 2.63 8.21 -14.21
N PRO A 185 2.19 6.95 -14.01
CA PRO A 185 1.09 6.39 -14.80
C PRO A 185 -0.25 7.09 -14.54
N ILE A 186 -0.47 7.60 -13.33
CA ILE A 186 -1.68 8.31 -12.93
C ILE A 186 -1.73 9.67 -13.64
N LEU A 187 -0.63 10.42 -13.61
CA LEU A 187 -0.52 11.72 -14.27
C LEU A 187 -0.54 11.61 -15.80
N GLN A 188 0.10 10.57 -16.36
CA GLN A 188 0.01 10.28 -17.79
C GLN A 188 -1.44 10.04 -18.23
N LYS A 189 -2.18 9.24 -17.46
CA LYS A 189 -3.60 9.02 -17.72
C LYS A 189 -4.40 10.31 -17.56
N PHE A 190 -4.11 11.12 -16.54
CA PHE A 190 -4.75 12.42 -16.34
C PHE A 190 -4.56 13.36 -17.55
N VAL A 191 -3.36 13.43 -18.12
CA VAL A 191 -3.08 14.24 -19.32
C VAL A 191 -3.90 13.73 -20.51
N VAL A 192 -3.93 12.42 -20.73
CA VAL A 192 -4.74 11.80 -21.79
C VAL A 192 -6.24 12.06 -21.57
N ASP A 193 -6.73 11.93 -20.34
CA ASP A 193 -8.13 12.20 -20.01
C ASP A 193 -8.48 13.69 -20.19
N CYS A 194 -7.55 14.61 -19.92
CA CYS A 194 -7.73 16.03 -20.20
C CYS A 194 -7.96 16.30 -21.70
N GLU A 195 -7.21 15.61 -22.57
CA GLU A 195 -7.33 15.77 -24.03
C GLU A 195 -8.64 15.20 -24.58
N ILE A 196 -9.10 14.07 -24.03
CA ILE A 196 -10.27 13.35 -24.55
C ILE A 196 -11.58 13.89 -23.96
N LYS A 197 -11.59 14.18 -22.66
CA LYS A 197 -12.81 14.46 -21.87
C LYS A 197 -12.85 15.86 -21.27
N GLY A 198 -11.72 16.56 -21.27
CA GLY A 198 -11.58 17.87 -20.62
C GLY A 198 -11.06 17.79 -19.19
N VAL A 199 -10.63 18.94 -18.67
CA VAL A 199 -9.94 19.06 -17.37
C VAL A 199 -10.83 18.67 -16.19
N ASP A 200 -12.12 19.02 -16.24
CA ASP A 200 -13.05 18.73 -15.14
C ASP A 200 -13.26 17.23 -14.91
N GLU A 201 -13.52 16.48 -15.99
CA GLU A 201 -13.64 15.02 -15.93
C GLU A 201 -12.31 14.33 -15.60
N ALA A 202 -11.19 14.86 -16.09
CA ALA A 202 -9.87 14.33 -15.76
C ALA A 202 -9.53 14.49 -14.26
N LEU A 203 -9.90 15.63 -13.66
CA LEU A 203 -9.76 15.88 -12.23
C LEU A 203 -10.63 14.90 -11.40
N GLU A 204 -11.86 14.64 -11.84
CA GLU A 204 -12.72 13.63 -11.21
C GLU A 204 -12.13 12.21 -11.35
N GLY A 205 -11.53 11.89 -12.49
CA GLY A 205 -10.77 10.65 -12.68
C GLY A 205 -9.61 10.52 -11.70
N LEU A 206 -8.82 11.59 -11.53
CA LEU A 206 -7.70 11.63 -10.59
C LEU A 206 -8.15 11.35 -9.14
N LYS A 207 -9.29 11.91 -8.75
CA LYS A 207 -9.95 11.69 -7.45
C LYS A 207 -10.29 10.21 -7.22
N GLN A 208 -10.76 9.53 -8.25
CA GLN A 208 -11.17 8.13 -8.18
C GLN A 208 -9.98 7.16 -8.21
N GLU A 209 -8.88 7.54 -8.88
CA GLU A 209 -7.66 6.73 -8.92
C GLU A 209 -6.83 6.83 -7.65
N VAL A 210 -6.82 8.01 -7.02
CA VAL A 210 -6.03 8.28 -5.83
C VAL A 210 -6.96 8.55 -4.65
N ASP A 211 -7.26 7.48 -3.91
CA ASP A 211 -8.04 7.57 -2.67
C ASP A 211 -7.19 8.11 -1.50
N LEU A 212 -6.82 9.38 -1.61
CA LEU A 212 -6.18 10.18 -0.58
C LEU A 212 -7.03 11.41 -0.30
N PHE A 213 -7.24 11.73 0.97
CA PHE A 213 -8.07 12.87 1.36
C PHE A 213 -7.55 14.18 0.76
N GLU A 214 -6.23 14.38 0.80
CA GLU A 214 -5.52 15.57 0.34
C GLU A 214 -5.68 15.77 -1.16
N VAL A 215 -5.62 14.67 -1.93
CA VAL A 215 -5.83 14.72 -3.39
C VAL A 215 -7.27 15.04 -3.72
N ARG A 216 -8.23 14.47 -2.97
CA ARG A 216 -9.67 14.78 -3.16
C ARG A 216 -9.99 16.23 -2.84
N GLU A 217 -9.42 16.77 -1.76
CA GLU A 217 -9.57 18.17 -1.38
C GLU A 217 -8.95 19.10 -2.44
N PHE A 218 -7.72 18.81 -2.87
CA PHE A 218 -7.06 19.56 -3.94
C PHE A 218 -7.90 19.59 -5.23
N VAL A 219 -8.37 18.42 -5.68
CA VAL A 219 -9.22 18.30 -6.87
C VAL A 219 -10.51 19.12 -6.72
N ALA A 220 -11.20 19.01 -5.58
CA ALA A 220 -12.44 19.74 -5.35
C ALA A 220 -12.24 21.25 -5.40
N LEU A 221 -11.15 21.75 -4.83
CA LEU A 221 -10.83 23.17 -4.82
C LEU A 221 -10.41 23.66 -6.21
N MET A 222 -9.66 22.87 -6.97
CA MET A 222 -9.30 23.19 -8.35
C MET A 222 -10.53 23.28 -9.25
N ARG A 223 -11.48 22.34 -9.11
CA ARG A 223 -12.75 22.39 -9.86
C ARG A 223 -13.53 23.66 -9.53
N LEU A 224 -13.61 24.03 -8.26
CA LEU A 224 -14.28 25.26 -7.82
C LEU A 224 -13.68 26.52 -8.49
N VAL A 225 -12.34 26.61 -8.57
CA VAL A 225 -11.64 27.73 -9.23
C VAL A 225 -11.98 27.78 -10.73
N LEU A 226 -11.99 26.61 -11.39
CA LEU A 226 -12.32 26.50 -12.81
C LEU A 226 -13.79 26.86 -13.09
N GLU A 227 -14.72 26.39 -12.26
CA GLU A 227 -16.16 26.69 -12.37
C GLU A 227 -16.46 28.18 -12.18
N GLN A 228 -15.75 28.84 -11.26
CA GLN A 228 -15.92 30.26 -10.99
C GLN A 228 -15.24 31.17 -12.03
N GLY A 229 -14.48 30.59 -12.98
CA GLY A 229 -13.71 31.36 -13.96
C GLY A 229 -12.66 32.26 -13.31
N GLY A 230 -12.18 31.90 -12.12
CA GLY A 230 -11.17 32.67 -11.39
C GLY A 230 -9.80 32.61 -12.08
N ASP A 231 -8.85 33.43 -11.60
CA ASP A 231 -7.46 33.30 -12.03
C ASP A 231 -6.91 31.94 -11.58
N VAL A 232 -6.78 31.04 -12.55
CA VAL A 232 -6.30 29.67 -12.35
C VAL A 232 -4.93 29.67 -11.69
N LYS A 233 -4.08 30.67 -11.95
CA LYS A 233 -2.76 30.74 -11.31
C LYS A 233 -2.89 30.99 -9.82
N GLN A 234 -3.58 32.08 -9.47
CA GLN A 234 -3.74 32.46 -8.07
C GLN A 234 -4.48 31.36 -7.30
N GLY A 235 -5.57 30.83 -7.88
CA GLY A 235 -6.31 29.72 -7.31
C GLY A 235 -5.42 28.49 -7.10
N PHE A 236 -4.65 28.07 -8.11
CA PHE A 236 -3.75 26.92 -7.98
C PHE A 236 -2.69 27.13 -6.89
N SER A 237 -2.08 28.32 -6.80
CA SER A 237 -1.04 28.62 -5.78
C SER A 237 -1.59 28.55 -4.37
N GLU A 238 -2.73 29.21 -4.13
CA GLU A 238 -3.37 29.24 -2.82
C GLU A 238 -3.77 27.83 -2.37
N GLN A 239 -4.31 27.01 -3.29
CA GLN A 239 -4.65 25.62 -2.97
C GLN A 239 -3.42 24.73 -2.81
N ALA A 240 -2.39 24.92 -3.64
CA ALA A 240 -1.13 24.21 -3.53
C ALA A 240 -0.48 24.43 -2.16
N GLU A 241 -0.45 25.68 -1.69
CA GLU A 241 0.12 26.05 -0.41
C GLU A 241 -0.70 25.47 0.76
N LYS A 242 -2.04 25.58 0.70
CA LYS A 242 -2.91 24.97 1.72
C LYS A 242 -2.71 23.47 1.85
N ILE A 243 -2.60 22.76 0.73
CA ILE A 243 -2.38 21.31 0.71
C ILE A 243 -0.99 20.95 1.24
N ARG A 244 0.05 21.73 0.90
CA ARG A 244 1.38 21.52 1.48
C ARG A 244 1.37 21.66 3.00
N GLN A 245 0.68 22.68 3.52
CA GLN A 245 0.53 22.88 4.97
C GLN A 245 -0.15 21.68 5.62
N LEU A 246 -1.27 21.20 5.07
CA LEU A 246 -1.95 19.99 5.56
C LEU A 246 -1.04 18.76 5.58
N ILE A 247 -0.26 18.53 4.51
CA ILE A 247 0.64 17.38 4.45
C ILE A 247 1.80 17.52 5.44
N ASN A 248 2.35 18.72 5.59
CA ASN A 248 3.40 19.02 6.57
C ASN A 248 2.90 18.77 8.01
N ASP A 249 1.67 19.18 8.33
CA ASP A 249 1.05 18.92 9.63
C ASP A 249 0.87 17.42 9.89
N LEU A 250 0.41 16.67 8.89
CA LEU A 250 0.30 15.21 8.99
C LEU A 250 1.66 14.54 9.19
N MET A 251 2.70 15.02 8.50
CA MET A 251 4.06 14.56 8.69
C MET A 251 4.56 14.86 10.12
N ALA A 252 4.31 16.06 10.64
CA ALA A 252 4.68 16.44 12.00
C ALA A 252 3.99 15.54 13.05
N ILE A 253 2.69 15.26 12.89
CA ILE A 253 1.95 14.33 13.75
C ILE A 253 2.55 12.93 13.70
N LYS A 254 2.91 12.44 12.50
CA LYS A 254 3.50 11.11 12.32
C LYS A 254 4.87 11.01 12.97
N VAL A 255 5.70 12.04 12.85
CA VAL A 255 7.01 12.15 13.51
C VAL A 255 6.83 12.18 15.03
N GLY A 256 5.93 13.02 15.55
CA GLY A 256 5.62 13.09 16.97
C GLY A 256 5.17 11.74 17.55
N ARG A 257 4.32 11.00 16.84
CA ARG A 257 3.90 9.66 17.27
C ARG A 257 5.05 8.65 17.29
N ARG A 258 5.95 8.71 16.31
CA ARG A 258 7.16 7.85 16.28
C ARG A 258 8.09 8.18 17.44
N GLN A 259 8.29 9.46 17.74
CA GLN A 259 9.08 9.91 18.89
C GLN A 259 8.46 9.44 20.21
N MET A 260 7.14 9.58 20.39
CA MET A 260 6.46 9.08 21.58
C MET A 260 6.59 7.56 21.74
N MET A 261 6.48 6.79 20.66
CA MET A 261 6.69 5.33 20.72
C MET A 261 8.14 4.97 21.07
N ALA A 262 9.11 5.67 20.49
CA ALA A 262 10.53 5.48 20.83
C ALA A 262 10.80 5.81 22.30
N MET A 263 10.24 6.91 22.80
CA MET A 263 10.35 7.32 24.20
C MET A 263 9.66 6.30 25.12
N ALA A 264 8.48 5.80 24.78
CA ALA A 264 7.80 4.77 25.55
C ALA A 264 8.58 3.45 25.60
N LEU A 265 9.25 3.08 24.51
CA LEU A 265 10.10 1.89 24.46
C LEU A 265 11.40 2.08 25.27
N GLN A 266 11.97 3.29 25.29
CA GLN A 266 13.20 3.62 25.99
C GLN A 266 12.99 3.97 27.48
N ALA A 267 11.79 4.40 27.87
CA ALA A 267 11.49 4.81 29.24
C ALA A 267 11.78 3.71 30.28
N PRO A 268 11.46 2.41 30.07
CA PRO A 268 11.83 1.36 31.00
C PRO A 268 13.35 1.24 31.19
N LEU A 269 14.12 1.36 30.11
CA LEU A 269 15.58 1.34 30.15
C LEU A 269 16.14 2.53 30.94
N LEU A 270 15.60 3.73 30.71
CA LEU A 270 15.99 4.94 31.44
C LEU A 270 15.66 4.83 32.93
N ILE A 271 14.49 4.27 33.28
CA ILE A 271 14.10 4.02 34.68
C ILE A 271 15.07 3.04 35.33
N CYS A 272 15.44 1.95 34.66
CA CYS A 272 16.44 1.01 35.17
C CYS A 272 17.79 1.68 35.42
N ILE A 273 18.27 2.53 34.49
CA ILE A 273 19.52 3.27 34.66
C ILE A 273 19.42 4.23 35.85
N LEU A 274 18.30 4.94 36.00
CA LEU A 274 18.09 5.91 37.07
C LEU A 274 18.04 5.23 38.45
N VAL A 275 17.46 4.03 38.55
CA VAL A 275 17.47 3.22 39.77
C VAL A 275 18.89 2.75 40.09
N VAL A 276 19.63 2.19 39.13
CA VAL A 276 20.99 1.68 39.35
C VAL A 276 21.95 2.79 39.77
N VAL A 277 21.85 3.97 39.16
CA VAL A 277 22.71 5.13 39.47
C VAL A 277 22.23 5.87 40.72
N GLY A 278 20.92 5.91 40.98
CA GLY A 278 20.34 6.61 42.13
C GLY A 278 20.40 5.85 43.45
N LEU A 279 20.42 4.52 43.42
CA LEU A 279 20.48 3.70 44.64
C LEU A 279 21.73 3.95 45.50
N PRO A 280 22.95 4.05 44.96
CA PRO A 280 24.14 4.37 45.74
C PRO A 280 24.06 5.75 46.41
N THR A 281 23.59 6.78 45.70
CA THR A 281 23.44 8.14 46.23
C THR A 281 22.39 8.23 47.31
N VAL A 282 21.23 7.57 47.12
CA VAL A 282 20.20 7.47 48.16
C VAL A 282 20.73 6.70 49.37
N SER A 283 21.48 5.61 49.16
CA SER A 283 22.13 4.86 50.23
C SER A 283 23.14 5.71 51.01
N SER A 284 23.98 6.48 50.33
CA SER A 284 24.92 7.41 50.97
C SER A 284 24.22 8.49 51.79
N MET A 285 23.13 9.07 51.27
CA MET A 285 22.35 10.08 52.01
C MET A 285 21.64 9.51 53.23
N LEU A 286 21.07 8.31 53.13
CA LEU A 286 20.42 7.63 54.27
C LEU A 286 21.44 7.30 55.36
N ASN A 287 22.64 6.86 54.99
CA ASN A 287 23.71 6.55 55.94
C ASN A 287 24.28 7.81 56.62
N MET A 288 24.26 8.97 55.96
CA MET A 288 24.68 10.25 56.58
C MET A 288 23.70 10.78 57.63
N ASN A 289 22.41 10.44 57.56
CA ASN A 289 21.42 10.83 58.57
C ASN A 289 21.41 9.93 59.81
N THR A 290 22.10 8.78 59.76
CA THR A 290 22.22 7.84 60.88
C THR A 290 23.51 7.98 61.69
N MET A 291 24.37 8.94 61.34
CA MET A 291 25.51 9.40 62.15
C MET A 291 25.16 10.71 62.84
#